data_AF-A0A8J3UGJ9-F1
#
_entry.id   AF-A0A8J3UGJ9-F1
#
_cell.length_a   1.000
_cell.length_b   1.000
_cell.length_c   1.000
_cell.angle_alpha   90.00
_cell.angle_beta   90.00
_cell.angle_gamma   90.00
#
_symmetry.space_group_name_H-M   'P 1'
#
loop_
_entity.id
_entity.type
_entity.pdbx_description
1 polymer ?
#
loop_
_entity_poly.entity_id
_entity_poly.type
_entity_poly.pdbx_seq_one_letter_code
_entity_poly.pdbx_strand_id
1 'polypeptide(L)'
;MSTTSSSGQDHWSGDMLDRPELVEAFTAQLRQVLSAQADYVARIRRDAEAMWKANRPEGYSTFEAWWRHRWVTSPFGEIQAHIEKAATLTFELEARYRRGRHEIPAAREAAAQARQVPAIPGPQRTAQPKSAPRAADPPSRDFIDLIRDDGRKRSA
;
A
#
# COMPACT_ATOMS: atom_id res chain seq x y z
N MET A 1 41.62 6.91 28.65
CA MET A 1 40.81 7.71 27.72
C MET A 1 39.70 6.82 27.21
N SER A 2 38.49 7.00 27.72
CA SER A 2 37.31 6.21 27.36
C SER A 2 36.69 6.79 26.10
N THR A 3 36.81 6.10 24.97
CA THR A 3 35.99 6.38 23.79
C THR A 3 34.74 5.53 23.86
N THR A 4 33.73 6.04 24.56
CA THR A 4 32.35 5.58 24.41
C THR A 4 31.82 6.13 23.09
N SER A 5 32.26 5.53 21.98
CA SER A 5 31.69 5.84 20.66
C SER A 5 30.32 5.16 20.58
N SER A 6 29.27 5.98 20.72
CA SER A 6 27.88 5.63 20.46
C SER A 6 27.76 4.89 19.12
N SER A 7 27.59 3.57 19.18
CA SER A 7 27.23 2.72 18.04
C SER A 7 25.73 2.40 18.09
N GLY A 8 24.89 3.43 18.31
CA GLY A 8 23.44 3.34 18.08
C GLY A 8 23.13 3.50 16.60
N GLN A 9 23.75 2.66 15.77
CA GLN A 9 23.56 2.69 14.33
C GLN A 9 22.17 2.12 13.99
N ASP A 10 21.59 2.65 12.93
CA ASP A 10 20.30 2.28 12.35
C ASP A 10 20.29 0.84 11.79
N HIS A 11 20.48 -0.16 12.64
CA HIS A 11 20.40 -1.55 12.25
C HIS A 11 19.01 -2.08 12.54
N TRP A 12 18.36 -2.63 11.51
CA TRP A 12 17.16 -3.44 11.69
C TRP A 12 17.44 -4.55 12.71
N SER A 13 16.70 -4.55 13.81
CA SER A 13 16.74 -5.62 14.81
C SER A 13 15.36 -6.26 14.94
N GLY A 14 15.32 -7.55 15.32
CA GLY A 14 14.06 -8.27 15.52
C GLY A 14 13.15 -7.58 16.54
N ASP A 15 13.71 -6.89 17.52
CA ASP A 15 12.98 -6.18 18.57
C ASP A 15 12.16 -4.99 18.03
N MET A 16 12.48 -4.48 16.84
CA MET A 16 11.70 -3.43 16.18
C MET A 16 10.31 -3.92 15.79
N LEU A 17 10.11 -5.23 15.64
CA LEU A 17 8.81 -5.83 15.27
C LEU A 17 7.73 -5.67 16.34
N ASP A 18 8.13 -5.40 17.58
CA ASP A 18 7.22 -5.27 18.71
C ASP A 18 6.85 -3.80 18.99
N ARG A 19 7.46 -2.85 18.27
CA ARG A 19 7.23 -1.41 18.42
C ARG A 19 6.88 -0.76 17.08
N PRO A 20 5.61 -0.39 16.84
CA PRO A 20 5.17 0.09 15.53
C PRO A 20 5.85 1.41 15.15
N GLU A 21 6.22 2.23 16.12
CA GLU A 21 6.93 3.50 15.91
C GLU A 21 8.33 3.27 15.34
N LEU A 22 9.01 2.17 15.72
CA LEU A 22 10.32 1.83 15.17
C LEU A 22 10.22 1.33 13.73
N VAL A 23 9.17 0.57 13.40
CA VAL A 23 8.90 0.15 12.02
C VAL A 23 8.60 1.37 11.15
N GLU A 24 7.81 2.32 11.65
CA GLU A 24 7.50 3.57 10.93
C GLU A 24 8.75 4.43 10.69
N ALA A 25 9.60 4.59 11.71
CA ALA A 25 10.87 5.31 11.57
C ALA A 25 11.80 4.63 10.54
N PHE A 26 11.90 3.31 10.59
CA PHE A 26 12.70 2.52 9.65
C PHE A 26 12.17 2.63 8.21
N THR A 27 10.86 2.48 8.00
CA THR A 27 10.28 2.62 6.65
C THR A 27 10.41 4.04 6.13
N ALA A 28 10.34 5.06 6.99
CA ALA A 28 10.62 6.45 6.62
C ALA A 28 12.08 6.64 6.16
N GLN A 29 13.05 6.09 6.90
CA GLN A 29 14.45 6.12 6.49
C GLN A 29 14.68 5.38 5.16
N LEU A 30 14.07 4.20 5.00
CA LEU A 30 14.16 3.42 3.77
C LEU A 30 13.57 4.20 2.57
N ARG A 31 12.45 4.90 2.75
CA ARG A 31 11.87 5.79 1.72
C ARG A 31 12.83 6.91 1.31
N GLN A 32 13.53 7.52 2.27
CA GLN A 32 14.53 8.55 1.96
C GLN A 32 15.69 8.00 1.12
N VAL A 33 16.21 6.83 1.47
CA VAL A 33 17.27 6.15 0.70
C VAL A 33 16.78 5.83 -0.71
N LEU A 34 15.58 5.25 -0.84
CA LEU A 34 15.00 4.92 -2.16
C LEU A 34 14.77 6.18 -3.01
N SER A 35 14.30 7.27 -2.41
CA SER A 35 14.17 8.56 -3.11
C SER A 35 15.51 9.06 -3.64
N ALA A 36 16.56 9.04 -2.80
CA ALA A 36 17.89 9.46 -3.23
C ALA A 36 18.44 8.60 -4.38
N GLN A 37 18.16 7.29 -4.36
CA GLN A 37 18.53 6.40 -5.46
C GLN A 37 17.72 6.67 -6.73
N ALA A 38 16.42 6.97 -6.62
CA ALA A 38 15.61 7.37 -7.76
C ALA A 38 16.16 8.64 -8.42
N ASP A 39 16.51 9.65 -7.63
CA ASP A 39 17.12 10.90 -8.11
C ASP A 39 18.47 10.65 -8.80
N TYR A 40 19.28 9.75 -8.24
CA TYR A 40 20.56 9.35 -8.83
C TYR A 40 20.37 8.70 -10.21
N VAL A 41 19.48 7.72 -10.32
CA VAL A 41 19.18 7.02 -11.58
C VAL A 41 18.58 7.98 -12.61
N ALA A 42 17.68 8.87 -12.18
CA ALA A 42 17.10 9.89 -13.05
C ALA A 42 18.16 10.85 -13.60
N ARG A 43 19.17 11.22 -12.79
CA ARG A 43 20.30 12.02 -13.26
C ARG A 43 21.13 11.27 -14.30
N ILE A 44 21.53 10.02 -14.02
CA ILE A 44 22.29 9.20 -14.98
C ILE A 44 21.54 9.09 -16.31
N ARG A 45 20.23 8.86 -16.27
CA ARG A 45 19.42 8.78 -17.49
C ARG A 45 19.49 10.06 -18.31
N ARG A 46 19.31 11.23 -17.68
CA ARG A 46 19.40 12.54 -18.36
C ARG A 46 20.79 12.76 -18.96
N ASP A 47 21.84 12.40 -18.22
CA ASP A 47 23.22 12.53 -18.68
C ASP A 47 23.50 11.59 -19.86
N ALA A 48 23.02 10.35 -19.80
CA ALA A 48 23.13 9.38 -20.90
C ALA A 48 22.38 9.85 -22.17
N GLU A 49 21.17 10.40 -22.02
CA GLU A 49 20.40 10.98 -23.13
C GLU A 49 21.13 12.19 -23.74
N ALA A 50 21.74 13.05 -22.92
CA ALA A 50 22.53 14.18 -23.37
C ALA A 50 23.81 13.75 -24.09
N MET A 51 24.55 12.79 -23.53
CA MET A 51 25.75 12.23 -24.13
C MET A 51 25.47 11.55 -25.47
N TRP A 52 24.34 10.85 -25.60
CA TRP A 52 23.93 10.25 -26.86
C TRP A 52 23.60 11.30 -27.92
N LYS A 53 22.90 12.38 -27.54
CA LYS A 53 22.61 13.50 -28.45
C LYS A 53 23.88 14.20 -28.92
N ALA A 54 24.87 14.36 -28.03
CA ALA A 54 26.15 14.98 -28.35
C ALA A 54 27.07 14.08 -29.19
N ASN A 55 27.06 12.76 -28.95
CA ASN A 55 27.93 11.79 -29.60
C ASN A 55 27.14 10.79 -30.45
N ARG A 56 26.27 11.29 -31.33
CA ARG A 56 25.51 10.42 -32.21
C ARG A 56 26.48 9.70 -33.17
N PRO A 57 26.48 8.36 -33.24
CA PRO A 57 27.42 7.63 -34.09
C PRO A 57 27.24 8.01 -35.57
N GLU A 58 28.36 8.33 -36.22
CA GLU A 58 28.37 8.60 -37.66
C GLU A 58 27.96 7.33 -38.43
N GLY A 59 27.11 7.50 -39.43
CA GLY A 59 26.64 6.40 -40.29
C GLY A 59 25.31 5.74 -39.88
N TYR A 60 24.73 6.08 -38.74
CA TYR A 60 23.40 5.54 -38.38
C TYR A 60 22.25 6.32 -39.01
N SER A 61 21.31 5.57 -39.61
CA SER A 61 20.02 6.13 -40.01
C SER A 61 19.26 6.70 -38.82
N THR A 62 18.31 7.60 -39.07
CA THR A 62 17.46 8.19 -38.01
C THR A 62 16.71 7.14 -37.20
N PHE A 63 16.25 6.09 -37.87
CA PHE A 63 15.57 4.97 -37.21
C PHE A 63 16.51 4.15 -36.32
N GLU A 64 17.70 3.79 -36.83
CA GLU A 64 18.67 2.99 -36.08
C GLU A 64 19.22 3.73 -34.86
N ALA A 65 19.46 5.04 -35.00
CA ALA A 65 19.88 5.88 -33.88
C ALA A 65 18.79 5.98 -32.80
N TRP A 66 17.52 6.10 -33.18
CA TRP A 66 16.41 6.11 -32.23
C TRP A 66 16.25 4.76 -31.53
N TRP A 67 16.33 3.66 -32.27
CA TRP A 67 16.21 2.31 -31.73
C TRP A 67 17.31 2.01 -30.72
N ARG A 68 18.57 2.30 -31.05
CA ARG A 68 19.70 2.10 -30.14
C ARG A 68 19.64 2.98 -28.91
N HIS A 69 19.26 4.25 -29.08
CA HIS A 69 19.02 5.13 -27.95
C HIS A 69 17.99 4.53 -26.99
N ARG A 70 16.84 4.09 -27.51
CA ARG A 70 15.79 3.47 -26.69
C ARG A 70 16.27 2.19 -26.01
N TRP A 71 17.00 1.34 -26.72
CA TRP A 71 17.53 0.09 -26.16
C TRP A 71 18.54 0.33 -25.03
N VAL A 72 19.47 1.28 -25.18
CA VAL A 72 20.49 1.60 -24.17
C VAL A 72 19.89 2.31 -22.96
N THR A 73 18.86 3.14 -23.16
CA THR A 73 18.22 3.92 -22.09
C THR A 73 17.10 3.17 -21.36
N SER A 74 16.51 2.13 -21.96
CA SER A 74 15.39 1.37 -21.39
C SER A 74 15.67 0.83 -19.97
N PRO A 75 16.85 0.23 -19.69
CA PRO A 75 17.13 -0.32 -18.35
C PRO A 75 17.07 0.72 -17.24
N PHE A 76 17.42 1.99 -17.50
CA PHE A 76 17.31 3.04 -16.48
C PHE A 76 15.85 3.32 -16.09
N GLY A 77 14.93 3.23 -17.05
CA GLY A 77 13.50 3.35 -16.78
C GLY A 77 12.98 2.18 -15.93
N GLU A 78 13.45 0.96 -16.21
CA GLU A 78 13.09 -0.23 -15.44
C GLU A 78 13.63 -0.16 -14.00
N ILE A 79 14.88 0.26 -13.82
CA ILE A 79 15.47 0.48 -12.49
C ILE A 79 14.66 1.51 -11.71
N GLN A 80 14.29 2.63 -12.33
CA GLN A 80 13.46 3.65 -11.68
C GLN A 80 12.11 3.07 -11.24
N ALA A 81 11.43 2.30 -12.10
CA ALA A 81 10.17 1.65 -11.75
C ALA A 81 10.31 0.66 -10.59
N HIS A 82 11.42 -0.07 -10.52
CA HIS A 82 11.71 -0.96 -9.38
C HIS A 82 11.90 -0.20 -8.07
N ILE A 83 12.57 0.95 -8.10
CA ILE A 83 12.77 1.81 -6.92
C ILE A 83 11.44 2.37 -6.44
N GLU A 84 10.60 2.88 -7.35
CA GLU A 84 9.27 3.40 -7.02
C GLU A 84 8.35 2.30 -6.45
N LYS A 85 8.43 1.09 -7.00
CA LYS A 85 7.72 -0.08 -6.47
C LYS A 85 8.22 -0.46 -5.07
N ALA A 86 9.53 -0.44 -4.85
CA ALA A 86 10.10 -0.68 -3.53
C ALA A 86 9.63 0.37 -2.51
N ALA A 87 9.56 1.65 -2.92
CA ALA A 87 9.06 2.73 -2.06
C ALA A 87 7.58 2.50 -1.70
N THR A 88 6.75 2.09 -2.66
CA THR A 88 5.34 1.73 -2.41
C THR A 88 5.21 0.59 -1.39
N LEU A 89 6.04 -0.45 -1.50
CA LEU A 89 6.05 -1.58 -0.58
C LEU A 89 6.38 -1.18 0.86
N THR A 90 7.12 -0.07 1.08
CA THR A 90 7.38 0.42 2.43
C THR A 90 6.12 0.91 3.16
N PHE A 91 5.17 1.52 2.44
CA PHE A 91 3.89 1.93 3.00
C PHE A 91 3.01 0.71 3.31
N GLU A 92 3.02 -0.29 2.44
CA GLU A 92 2.32 -1.55 2.69
C GLU A 92 2.90 -2.29 3.91
N LEU A 93 4.23 -2.27 4.07
CA LEU A 93 4.92 -2.86 5.21
C LEU A 93 4.41 -2.23 6.51
N GLU A 94 4.45 -0.90 6.60
CA GLU A 94 3.97 -0.13 7.75
C GLU A 94 2.50 -0.46 8.08
N ALA A 95 1.62 -0.42 7.06
CA ALA A 95 0.20 -0.69 7.24
C ALA A 95 -0.08 -2.12 7.71
N ARG A 96 0.62 -3.12 7.13
CA ARG A 96 0.46 -4.53 7.52
C ARG A 96 0.98 -4.77 8.93
N TYR A 97 2.08 -4.13 9.33
CA TYR A 97 2.61 -4.25 10.68
C TYR A 97 1.68 -3.65 11.73
N ARG A 98 1.22 -2.41 11.51
CA ARG A 98 0.25 -1.74 12.41
C ARG A 98 -1.00 -2.59 12.60
N ARG A 99 -1.58 -3.07 11.49
CA ARG A 99 -2.79 -3.89 11.51
C ARG A 99 -2.58 -5.27 12.16
N GLY A 100 -1.52 -5.97 11.77
CA GLY A 100 -1.27 -7.35 12.16
C GLY A 100 -0.81 -7.53 13.60
N ARG A 101 0.04 -6.62 14.10
CA ARG A 101 0.66 -6.73 15.42
C ARG A 101 -0.05 -5.91 16.50
N HIS A 102 -0.80 -4.87 16.15
CA HIS A 102 -1.40 -3.97 17.16
C HIS A 102 -2.92 -3.92 17.08
N GLU A 103 -3.50 -3.63 15.91
CA GLU A 103 -4.95 -3.43 15.80
C GLU A 103 -5.74 -4.73 15.99
N ILE A 104 -5.33 -5.83 15.36
CA ILE A 104 -6.05 -7.11 15.47
C ILE A 104 -5.97 -7.69 16.90
N PRO A 105 -4.80 -7.73 17.58
CA PRO A 105 -4.75 -8.15 18.97
C PRO A 105 -5.58 -7.27 19.91
N ALA A 106 -5.47 -5.94 19.80
CA ALA A 106 -6.28 -5.02 20.62
C ALA A 106 -7.79 -5.22 20.41
N ALA A 107 -8.23 -5.42 19.17
CA ALA A 107 -9.63 -5.71 18.87
C ALA A 107 -10.09 -7.06 19.46
N ARG A 108 -9.22 -8.09 19.47
CA ARG A 108 -9.51 -9.38 20.08
C ARG A 108 -9.60 -9.30 21.60
N GLU A 109 -8.71 -8.54 22.24
CA GLU A 109 -8.73 -8.30 23.68
C GLU A 109 -9.96 -7.51 24.09
N ALA A 110 -10.30 -6.43 23.38
CA ALA A 110 -11.52 -5.66 23.62
C ALA A 110 -12.77 -6.53 23.45
N ALA A 111 -12.82 -7.40 22.43
CA ALA A 111 -13.92 -8.34 22.23
C ALA A 111 -13.98 -9.42 23.33
N ALA A 112 -12.84 -9.89 23.83
CA ALA A 112 -12.78 -10.84 24.95
C ALA A 112 -13.25 -10.21 26.26
N GLN A 113 -12.84 -8.96 26.55
CA GLN A 113 -13.30 -8.21 27.72
C GLN A 113 -14.80 -7.89 27.63
N ALA A 114 -15.32 -7.51 26.47
CA ALA A 114 -16.75 -7.29 26.26
C ALA A 114 -17.60 -8.56 26.50
N ARG A 115 -17.03 -9.75 26.32
CA ARG A 115 -17.67 -11.04 26.64
C ARG A 115 -17.58 -11.40 28.12
N GLN A 116 -16.61 -10.85 28.85
CA GLN A 116 -16.42 -11.08 30.29
C GLN A 116 -17.17 -10.07 31.16
N VAL A 117 -17.63 -8.95 30.60
CA VAL A 117 -18.63 -8.10 31.29
C VAL A 117 -19.86 -8.98 31.51
N PRO A 118 -20.26 -9.24 32.77
CA PRO A 118 -21.42 -10.06 33.05
C PRO A 118 -22.61 -9.46 32.31
N ALA A 119 -23.29 -10.28 31.51
CA ALA A 119 -24.57 -9.89 30.95
C ALA A 119 -25.46 -9.44 32.11
N ILE A 120 -25.68 -8.12 32.21
CA ILE A 120 -26.72 -7.58 33.08
C ILE A 120 -27.98 -8.36 32.68
N PRO A 121 -28.65 -9.09 33.60
CA PRO A 121 -29.80 -9.88 33.24
C PRO A 121 -30.85 -8.96 32.62
N GLY A 122 -30.96 -9.00 31.29
CA GLY A 122 -32.04 -8.32 30.59
C GLY A 122 -33.36 -8.92 31.09
N PRO A 123 -34.43 -8.11 31.21
CA PRO A 123 -35.70 -8.57 31.73
C PRO A 123 -36.18 -9.77 30.91
N GLN A 124 -36.55 -10.85 31.61
CA GLN A 124 -37.11 -12.08 31.05
C GLN A 124 -38.18 -11.71 30.02
N ARG A 125 -37.89 -11.95 28.73
CA ARG A 125 -38.92 -11.96 27.69
C ARG A 125 -39.85 -13.13 28.00
N THR A 126 -41.04 -12.80 28.50
CA THR A 126 -42.18 -13.71 28.52
C THR A 126 -42.42 -14.23 27.10
N ALA A 127 -42.45 -15.55 26.96
CA ALA A 127 -42.72 -16.22 25.71
C ALA A 127 -44.15 -15.85 25.25
N GLN A 128 -44.26 -15.09 24.16
CA GLN A 128 -45.54 -14.89 23.48
C GLN A 128 -45.85 -16.11 22.59
N PRO A 129 -47.12 -16.57 22.54
CA PRO A 129 -47.52 -17.74 21.79
C PRO A 129 -47.48 -17.49 20.27
N LYS A 130 -47.15 -18.56 19.53
CA LYS A 130 -47.14 -18.64 18.06
C LYS A 130 -48.50 -18.25 17.47
N SER A 131 -48.51 -17.19 16.66
CA SER A 131 -49.55 -16.89 15.69
C SER A 131 -49.02 -17.15 14.27
N ALA A 132 -49.86 -17.75 13.43
CA ALA A 132 -49.61 -18.32 12.11
C ALA A 132 -49.12 -17.30 11.02
N PRO A 133 -48.69 -17.77 9.82
CA PRO A 133 -47.86 -16.98 8.91
C PRO A 133 -48.69 -15.96 8.12
N ARG A 134 -48.19 -14.72 8.04
CA ARG A 134 -48.78 -13.65 7.23
C ARG A 134 -47.94 -13.42 5.98
N ALA A 135 -48.66 -13.26 4.87
CA ALA A 135 -48.19 -13.21 3.50
C ALA A 135 -47.11 -12.16 3.20
N ALA A 136 -46.31 -12.53 2.20
CA ALA A 136 -45.28 -11.80 1.46
C ALA A 136 -45.32 -10.26 1.55
N ASP A 137 -44.20 -9.69 2.01
CA ASP A 137 -43.81 -8.32 1.69
C ASP A 137 -43.35 -8.23 0.22
N PRO A 138 -43.68 -7.13 -0.49
CA PRO A 138 -43.24 -6.90 -1.86
C PRO A 138 -41.71 -6.69 -1.93
N PRO A 139 -41.06 -7.05 -3.05
CA PRO A 139 -39.61 -6.96 -3.16
C PRO A 139 -39.14 -5.52 -3.02
N SER A 140 -38.27 -5.28 -2.03
CA SER A 140 -37.46 -4.08 -1.96
C SER A 140 -36.65 -3.98 -3.25
N ARG A 141 -36.91 -2.97 -4.06
CA ARG A 141 -36.08 -2.64 -5.22
C ARG A 141 -34.68 -2.31 -4.72
N ASP A 142 -33.75 -3.22 -4.96
CA ASP A 142 -32.34 -3.00 -4.67
C ASP A 142 -31.83 -1.85 -5.54
N PHE A 143 -31.00 -0.99 -4.95
CA PHE A 143 -30.40 0.19 -5.58
C PHE A 143 -29.70 -0.12 -6.92
N ILE A 144 -29.27 -1.38 -7.11
CA ILE A 144 -28.67 -1.90 -8.34
C ILE A 144 -29.65 -1.91 -9.52
N ASP A 145 -30.95 -2.16 -9.29
CA ASP A 145 -31.96 -2.16 -10.35
C ASP A 145 -32.32 -0.74 -10.80
N LEU A 146 -32.22 0.26 -9.91
CA LEU A 146 -32.43 1.67 -10.26
C LEU A 146 -31.36 2.20 -11.23
N ILE A 147 -30.11 1.73 -11.09
CA ILE A 147 -28.98 2.13 -11.95
C ILE A 147 -29.07 1.48 -13.33
N ARG A 148 -29.60 0.25 -13.44
CA ARG A 148 -29.79 -0.42 -14.73
C ARG A 148 -30.89 0.21 -15.58
N ASP A 149 -31.98 0.67 -14.96
CA ASP A 149 -33.08 1.30 -15.70
C ASP A 149 -32.73 2.72 -16.20
N ASP A 150 -31.86 3.46 -15.49
CA ASP A 150 -31.44 4.80 -15.94
C ASP A 150 -30.46 4.75 -17.13
N GLY A 151 -29.72 3.64 -17.28
CA GLY A 151 -28.86 3.40 -18.44
C GLY A 151 -29.63 3.06 -19.73
N ARG A 152 -30.83 2.47 -19.61
CA ARG A 152 -31.61 1.99 -20.77
C ARG A 152 -32.52 3.08 -21.37
N LYS A 153 -32.82 4.16 -20.64
CA LYS A 153 -33.64 5.29 -21.12
C LYS A 153 -32.89 6.41 -21.83
N ARG A 154 -31.55 6.36 -21.90
CA ARG A 154 -30.72 7.35 -22.61
C ARG A 154 -30.20 6.88 -23.98
N SER A 155 -30.70 5.75 -24.48
CA SER A 155 -30.34 5.20 -25.79
C SER A 155 -31.55 4.97 -26.70
N ALA A 156 -32.57 5.83 -26.58
CA ALA A 156 -33.67 5.96 -27.52
C ALA A 156 -33.81 7.42 -27.93
#